data_AF-A0A1H5SCF0-F1
#
_entry.id   AF-A0A1H5SCF0-F1
#
_cell.length_a   1.000
_cell.length_b   1.000
_cell.length_c   1.000
_cell.angle_alpha   90.00
_cell.angle_beta   90.00
_cell.angle_gamma   90.00
#
_symmetry.space_group_name_H-M   'P 1'
#
loop_
_entity.id
_entity.type
_entity.pdbx_description
1 polymer ?
#
loop_
_entity_poly.entity_id
_entity_poly.type
_entity_poly.pdbx_seq_one_letter_code
_entity_poly.pdbx_strand_id
1 'polypeptide(L)'
;MNKFNFKLQKVLEFKTSLEEKKKQEFAEELRRYYNEENKLKELIDKKHHLINNSIKFKTAVEYQNYVRYLNYIDKMIENQTIVLNQVKANVENARNELIKAVKDKNIIEKLKEKAYREFLEEANKKEQALNDDYALHLYLRSEGR
;
A
#
# COMPACT_ATOMS: atom_id res chain seq x y z
N MET A 1 -9.78 29.37 -24.86
CA MET A 1 -10.33 28.08 -24.40
C MET A 1 -10.50 28.11 -22.89
N ASN A 2 -11.67 27.72 -22.38
CA ASN A 2 -11.84 27.55 -20.93
C ASN A 2 -10.88 26.46 -20.42
N LYS A 3 -10.32 26.61 -19.23
CA LYS A 3 -9.45 25.61 -18.61
C LYS A 3 -10.32 24.50 -18.00
N PHE A 4 -9.94 23.23 -18.16
CA PHE A 4 -10.63 22.13 -17.51
C PHE A 4 -10.59 22.28 -15.98
N ASN A 5 -11.75 22.16 -15.33
CA ASN A 5 -11.88 22.22 -13.88
C ASN A 5 -12.66 21.00 -13.37
N PHE A 6 -11.96 20.12 -12.65
CA PHE A 6 -12.58 18.94 -12.07
C PHE A 6 -13.12 19.25 -10.66
N LYS A 7 -14.46 19.19 -10.51
CA LYS A 7 -15.14 19.56 -9.25
C LYS A 7 -14.67 18.77 -8.03
N LEU A 8 -14.21 17.53 -8.22
CA LEU A 8 -13.73 16.64 -7.14
C LEU A 8 -12.20 16.62 -7.00
N GLN A 9 -11.49 17.62 -7.53
CA GLN A 9 -10.02 17.66 -7.48
C GLN A 9 -9.47 17.59 -6.05
N LYS A 10 -10.09 18.31 -5.10
CA LYS A 10 -9.71 18.23 -3.67
C LYS A 10 -9.96 16.85 -3.06
N VAL A 11 -11.01 16.17 -3.49
CA VAL A 11 -11.33 14.80 -3.04
C VAL A 11 -10.29 13.82 -3.57
N LEU A 12 -9.88 13.98 -4.84
CA LEU A 12 -8.81 13.18 -5.42
C LEU A 12 -7.50 13.36 -4.65
N GLU A 13 -7.10 14.60 -4.37
CA GLU A 13 -5.90 14.90 -3.59
C GLU A 13 -5.93 14.28 -2.19
N PHE A 14 -7.07 14.37 -1.50
CA PHE A 14 -7.26 13.72 -0.21
C PHE A 14 -7.12 12.19 -0.32
N LYS A 15 -7.75 11.56 -1.32
CA LYS A 15 -7.66 10.10 -1.53
C LYS A 15 -6.24 9.66 -1.88
N THR A 16 -5.49 10.45 -2.65
CA THR A 16 -4.06 10.20 -2.93
C THR A 16 -3.21 10.28 -1.66
N SER A 17 -3.43 11.29 -0.82
CA SER A 17 -2.73 11.41 0.47
C SER A 17 -3.07 10.24 1.41
N LEU A 18 -4.33 9.81 1.42
CA LEU A 18 -4.76 8.65 2.20
C LEU A 18 -4.11 7.34 1.71
N GLU A 19 -4.02 7.13 0.38
CA GLU A 19 -3.31 5.98 -0.20
C GLU A 19 -1.85 5.95 0.26
N GLU A 20 -1.13 7.08 0.14
CA GLU A 20 0.27 7.15 0.57
C GLU A 20 0.44 6.90 2.06
N LYS A 21 -0.48 7.39 2.90
CA LYS A 21 -0.49 7.06 4.33
C LYS A 21 -0.66 5.55 4.56
N LYS A 22 -1.62 4.91 3.89
CA LYS A 22 -1.84 3.45 4.02
C LYS A 22 -0.67 2.63 3.51
N LYS A 23 0.04 3.12 2.50
CA LYS A 23 1.26 2.51 1.98
C LYS A 23 2.41 2.58 3.00
N GLN A 24 2.57 3.70 3.68
CA GLN A 24 3.52 3.86 4.78
C GLN A 24 3.18 2.92 5.95
N GLU A 25 1.93 2.90 6.40
CA GLU A 25 1.46 1.98 7.46
C GLU A 25 1.74 0.50 7.10
N PHE A 26 1.47 0.09 5.86
CA PHE A 26 1.79 -1.26 5.39
C PHE A 26 3.30 -1.54 5.40
N ALA A 27 4.14 -0.59 4.95
CA ALA A 27 5.59 -0.76 4.94
C ALA A 27 6.17 -0.85 6.37
N GLU A 28 5.59 -0.12 7.33
CA GLU A 28 5.97 -0.19 8.74
C GLU A 28 5.64 -1.55 9.36
N GLU A 29 4.43 -2.06 9.15
CA GLU A 29 4.04 -3.40 9.64
C GLU A 29 4.86 -4.50 8.98
N LEU A 30 5.19 -4.37 7.68
CA LEU A 30 6.05 -5.33 6.99
C LEU A 30 7.48 -5.31 7.56
N ARG A 31 8.02 -4.14 7.89
CA ARG A 31 9.32 -4.03 8.56
C ARG A 31 9.29 -4.68 9.94
N ARG A 32 8.21 -4.48 10.70
CA ARG A 32 8.00 -5.14 12.00
C ARG A 32 7.97 -6.65 11.84
N TYR A 33 7.26 -7.17 10.83
CA TYR A 33 7.21 -8.60 10.53
C TYR A 33 8.62 -9.18 10.35
N TYR A 34 9.45 -8.58 9.49
CA TYR A 34 10.80 -9.09 9.25
C TYR A 34 11.69 -9.02 10.50
N ASN A 35 11.53 -7.99 11.34
CA ASN A 35 12.25 -7.89 12.59
C ASN A 35 11.85 -9.02 13.57
N GLU A 36 10.56 -9.30 13.71
CA GLU A 36 10.08 -10.37 14.59
C GLU A 36 10.40 -11.77 14.03
N GLU A 37 10.43 -11.94 12.72
CA GLU A 37 10.86 -13.17 12.03
C GLU A 37 12.35 -13.44 12.29
N ASN A 38 13.19 -12.41 12.18
CA ASN A 38 14.62 -12.52 12.49
C ASN A 38 14.87 -12.88 13.97
N LYS A 39 14.15 -12.27 14.91
CA LYS A 39 14.26 -12.63 16.34
C LYS A 39 13.89 -14.09 16.58
N LEU A 40 12.84 -14.59 15.93
CA LEU A 40 12.44 -15.99 16.04
C LEU A 40 13.55 -16.91 15.51
N LYS A 41 14.11 -16.57 14.35
CA LYS A 41 15.22 -17.30 13.74
C LYS A 41 16.44 -17.34 14.66
N GLU A 42 16.84 -16.22 15.24
CA GLU A 42 17.95 -16.14 16.20
C GLU A 42 17.74 -17.04 17.42
N LEU A 43 16.51 -17.12 17.96
CA LEU A 43 16.18 -18.02 19.07
C LEU A 43 16.29 -19.50 18.69
N ILE A 44 15.80 -19.86 17.51
CA ILE A 44 15.88 -21.23 16.97
C ILE A 44 17.34 -21.62 16.73
N ASP A 45 18.11 -20.75 16.07
CA ASP A 45 19.53 -20.97 15.80
C ASP A 45 20.32 -21.12 17.11
N LYS A 46 20.03 -20.27 18.11
CA LYS A 46 20.61 -20.38 19.45
C LYS A 46 20.29 -21.72 20.11
N LYS A 47 19.03 -22.20 20.03
CA LYS A 47 18.64 -23.51 20.55
C LYS A 47 19.41 -24.63 19.84
N HIS A 48 19.47 -24.59 18.52
CA HIS A 48 20.20 -25.57 17.71
C HIS A 48 21.69 -25.62 18.08
N HIS A 49 22.32 -24.46 18.26
CA HIS A 49 23.71 -24.40 18.69
C HIS A 49 23.92 -25.04 20.07
N LEU A 50 23.04 -24.80 21.03
CA LEU A 50 23.15 -25.40 22.36
C LEU A 50 23.05 -26.93 22.31
N ILE A 51 22.11 -27.45 21.52
CA ILE A 51 21.87 -28.90 21.40
C ILE A 51 23.00 -29.61 20.64
N ASN A 52 23.49 -29.00 19.57
CA ASN A 52 24.47 -29.63 18.68
C ASN A 52 25.91 -29.52 19.18
N ASN A 53 26.18 -28.58 20.10
CA ASN A 53 27.49 -28.51 20.73
C ASN A 53 27.66 -29.63 21.75
N SER A 54 28.74 -30.41 21.64
CA SER A 54 29.07 -31.46 22.61
C SER A 54 29.43 -30.83 23.95
N ILE A 55 28.45 -30.73 24.86
CA ILE A 55 28.66 -30.22 26.21
C ILE A 55 28.94 -31.41 27.13
N LYS A 56 30.12 -31.41 27.76
CA LYS A 56 30.47 -32.36 28.82
C LYS A 56 30.11 -31.75 30.17
N PHE A 57 29.10 -32.30 30.82
CA PHE A 57 28.71 -31.91 32.17
C PHE A 57 29.57 -32.65 33.20
N LYS A 58 30.14 -31.92 34.15
CA LYS A 58 30.93 -32.44 35.27
C LYS A 58 30.07 -32.80 36.48
N THR A 59 28.89 -32.18 36.60
CA THR A 59 27.96 -32.40 37.72
C THR A 59 26.51 -32.55 37.25
N ALA A 60 25.67 -33.20 38.07
CA ALA A 60 24.23 -33.27 37.83
C ALA A 60 23.55 -31.89 37.84
N VAL A 61 24.07 -30.96 38.64
CA VAL A 61 23.56 -29.57 38.73
C VAL A 61 23.79 -28.83 37.40
N GLU A 62 24.96 -28.98 36.78
CA GLU A 62 25.25 -28.39 35.47
C GLU A 62 24.28 -28.90 34.38
N TYR A 63 24.00 -30.20 34.36
CA TYR A 63 23.02 -30.78 33.44
C TYR A 63 21.60 -30.25 33.68
N GLN A 64 21.16 -30.17 34.95
CA GLN A 64 19.85 -29.63 35.29
C GLN A 64 19.71 -28.16 34.87
N ASN A 65 20.74 -27.34 35.08
CA ASN A 65 20.74 -25.94 34.67
C ASN A 65 20.67 -25.80 33.14
N TYR A 66 21.38 -26.66 32.41
CA TYR A 66 21.32 -26.71 30.96
C TYR A 66 19.91 -27.05 30.45
N VAL A 67 19.27 -28.09 31.00
CA VAL A 67 17.89 -28.45 30.63
C VAL A 67 16.91 -27.32 30.95
N ARG A 68 17.04 -26.68 32.11
CA ARG A 68 16.21 -25.51 32.46
C ARG A 68 16.39 -24.36 31.46
N TYR A 69 17.61 -24.13 31.01
CA TYR A 69 17.90 -23.10 30.02
C TYR A 69 17.31 -23.42 28.65
N LEU A 70 17.38 -24.67 28.19
CA LEU A 70 16.70 -25.09 26.95
C LEU A 70 15.19 -24.88 27.04
N ASN A 71 14.57 -25.29 28.15
CA ASN A 71 13.14 -25.07 28.38
C ASN A 71 12.77 -23.57 28.41
N TYR A 72 13.67 -22.73 28.92
CA TYR A 72 13.48 -21.28 28.89
C TYR A 72 13.50 -20.74 27.46
N ILE A 73 14.46 -21.18 26.62
CA ILE A 73 14.50 -20.80 25.20
C ILE A 73 13.25 -21.28 24.46
N ASP A 74 12.74 -22.48 24.76
CA ASP A 74 11.50 -22.97 24.16
C ASP A 74 10.31 -22.07 24.45
N LYS A 75 10.15 -21.63 25.71
CA LYS A 75 9.12 -20.64 26.06
C LYS A 75 9.32 -19.31 25.33
N MET A 76 10.57 -18.88 25.12
CA MET A 76 10.84 -17.67 24.32
C MET A 76 10.42 -17.86 22.86
N ILE A 77 10.71 -19.01 22.25
CA ILE A 77 10.32 -19.35 20.88
C ILE A 77 8.80 -19.37 20.76
N GLU A 78 8.09 -20.01 21.70
CA GLU A 78 6.62 -20.05 21.73
C GLU A 78 6.03 -18.63 21.77
N ASN A 79 6.49 -17.81 22.72
CA ASN A 79 6.04 -16.42 22.84
C ASN A 79 6.35 -15.60 21.59
N GLN A 80 7.55 -15.74 21.02
CA GLN A 80 7.95 -15.02 19.81
C GLN A 80 7.13 -15.47 18.60
N THR A 81 6.73 -16.74 18.53
CA THR A 81 5.84 -17.25 17.49
C THR A 81 4.45 -16.63 17.58
N ILE A 82 3.92 -16.45 18.81
CA ILE A 82 2.64 -15.75 19.03
C ILE A 82 2.74 -14.29 18.55
N VAL A 83 3.83 -13.59 18.89
CA VAL A 83 4.08 -12.21 18.44
C VAL A 83 4.16 -12.15 16.91
N LEU A 84 4.90 -13.05 16.27
CA LEU A 84 5.03 -13.11 14.81
C LEU A 84 3.68 -13.32 14.14
N ASN A 85 2.83 -14.21 14.67
CA ASN A 85 1.48 -14.43 14.16
C ASN A 85 0.60 -13.18 14.29
N GLN A 86 0.70 -12.44 15.40
CA GLN A 86 -0.02 -11.19 15.57
C GLN A 86 0.43 -10.13 14.56
N VAL A 87 1.74 -9.97 14.36
CA VAL A 87 2.28 -9.01 13.38
C VAL A 87 1.90 -9.42 11.96
N LYS A 88 1.91 -10.72 11.65
CA LYS A 88 1.42 -11.22 10.35
C LYS A 88 -0.03 -10.86 10.09
N ALA A 89 -0.90 -10.98 11.10
CA ALA A 89 -2.29 -10.53 11.00
C ALA A 89 -2.40 -9.01 10.77
N ASN A 90 -1.55 -8.21 11.43
CA ASN A 90 -1.51 -6.77 11.22
C ASN A 90 -1.06 -6.38 9.80
N VAL A 91 -0.06 -7.08 9.25
CA VAL A 91 0.38 -6.89 7.86
C VAL A 91 -0.76 -7.14 6.87
N GLU A 92 -1.50 -8.24 7.04
CA GLU A 92 -2.66 -8.54 6.18
C GLU A 92 -3.77 -7.49 6.31
N ASN A 93 -4.03 -7.01 7.53
CA ASN A 93 -4.99 -5.92 7.75
C ASN A 93 -4.54 -4.63 7.06
N ALA A 94 -3.28 -4.21 7.23
CA ALA A 94 -2.74 -3.02 6.58
C ALA A 94 -2.74 -3.15 5.05
N ARG A 95 -2.45 -4.35 4.53
CA ARG A 95 -2.54 -4.67 3.09
C ARG A 95 -3.96 -4.47 2.56
N ASN A 96 -4.96 -4.99 3.28
CA ASN A 96 -6.35 -4.85 2.88
C ASN A 96 -6.81 -3.39 2.90
N GLU A 97 -6.40 -2.61 3.88
CA GLU A 97 -6.69 -1.17 3.95
C GLU A 97 -6.02 -0.37 2.82
N LEU A 98 -4.77 -0.72 2.46
CA LEU A 98 -4.10 -0.13 1.29
C LEU A 98 -4.87 -0.45 0.00
N ILE A 99 -5.28 -1.72 -0.20
CA ILE A 99 -6.05 -2.12 -1.39
C ILE A 99 -7.36 -1.32 -1.48
N LYS A 100 -8.06 -1.10 -0.36
CA LYS A 100 -9.26 -0.26 -0.33
C LYS A 100 -8.96 1.18 -0.71
N ALA A 101 -7.91 1.78 -0.14
CA ALA A 101 -7.53 3.16 -0.45
C ALA A 101 -7.17 3.35 -1.94
N VAL A 102 -6.43 2.40 -2.53
CA VAL A 102 -6.12 2.38 -3.97
C VAL A 102 -7.40 2.31 -4.81
N LYS A 103 -8.33 1.41 -4.46
CA LYS A 103 -9.61 1.29 -5.17
C LYS A 103 -10.42 2.59 -5.10
N ASP A 104 -10.54 3.19 -3.92
CA ASP A 104 -11.26 4.44 -3.71
C ASP A 104 -10.71 5.59 -4.54
N LYS A 105 -9.37 5.73 -4.59
CA LYS A 105 -8.71 6.73 -5.45
C LYS A 105 -9.01 6.47 -6.92
N ASN A 106 -8.85 5.23 -7.38
CA ASN A 106 -9.07 4.85 -8.79
C ASN A 106 -10.50 5.16 -9.26
N ILE A 107 -11.50 5.09 -8.36
CA ILE A 107 -12.87 5.51 -8.69
C ILE A 107 -12.91 7.00 -9.03
N ILE A 108 -12.28 7.86 -8.23
CA ILE A 108 -12.25 9.31 -8.46
C ILE A 108 -11.43 9.66 -9.70
N GLU A 109 -10.33 8.95 -9.96
CA GLU A 109 -9.54 9.13 -11.19
C GLU A 109 -10.35 8.81 -12.44
N LYS A 110 -11.09 7.69 -12.45
CA LYS A 110 -11.99 7.36 -13.56
C LYS A 110 -13.09 8.40 -13.78
N LEU A 111 -13.62 8.99 -12.70
CA LEU A 111 -14.57 10.10 -12.80
C LEU A 111 -13.92 11.34 -13.42
N LYS A 112 -12.66 11.64 -13.06
CA LYS A 112 -11.89 12.74 -13.64
C LYS A 112 -11.63 12.53 -15.12
N GLU A 113 -11.21 11.33 -15.52
CA GLU A 113 -11.00 10.96 -16.91
C GLU A 113 -12.29 11.08 -17.74
N LYS A 114 -13.42 10.61 -17.20
CA LYS A 114 -14.73 10.78 -17.85
C LYS A 114 -15.10 12.25 -18.01
N ALA A 115 -15.00 13.05 -16.94
CA ALA A 115 -15.31 14.48 -16.98
C ALA A 115 -14.38 15.24 -17.96
N TYR A 116 -13.13 14.81 -18.08
CA TYR A 116 -12.19 15.41 -19.02
C TYR A 116 -12.55 15.09 -20.48
N ARG A 117 -12.96 13.86 -20.78
CA ARG A 117 -13.47 13.50 -22.11
C ARG A 117 -14.71 14.31 -22.49
N GLU A 118 -15.68 14.42 -21.59
CA GLU A 118 -16.89 15.22 -21.81
C GLU A 118 -16.54 16.70 -22.07
N PHE A 119 -15.59 17.25 -21.31
CA PHE A 119 -15.10 18.61 -21.50
C PHE A 119 -14.45 18.81 -22.89
N LEU A 120 -13.65 17.86 -23.37
CA LEU A 120 -13.04 17.92 -24.70
C LEU A 120 -14.09 17.82 -25.82
N GLU A 121 -15.07 16.92 -25.67
CA GLU A 121 -16.18 16.80 -26.63
C GLU A 121 -16.99 18.10 -26.73
N GLU A 122 -17.28 18.75 -25.60
CA GLU A 122 -18.00 20.01 -25.58
C GLU A 122 -17.17 21.15 -26.21
N ALA A 123 -15.86 21.19 -25.96
CA ALA A 123 -14.96 22.16 -26.58
C ALA A 123 -14.93 21.99 -28.11
N ASN A 124 -14.82 20.75 -28.60
CA ASN A 124 -14.83 20.44 -30.03
C ASN A 124 -16.17 20.83 -30.68
N LYS A 125 -17.30 20.55 -30.04
CA LYS A 125 -18.63 20.95 -30.55
C LYS A 125 -18.77 22.47 -30.67
N LYS A 126 -18.27 23.22 -29.69
CA LYS A 126 -18.28 24.70 -29.73
C LYS A 126 -17.38 25.23 -30.84
N GLU A 127 -16.19 24.65 -31.00
CA GLU A 127 -15.26 25.03 -32.08
C GLU A 127 -15.86 24.74 -33.46
N GLN A 128 -16.46 23.56 -33.65
CA GLN A 128 -17.13 23.21 -34.88
C GLN A 128 -18.29 24.17 -35.20
N ALA A 129 -19.15 24.49 -34.22
CA ALA A 129 -20.23 25.45 -34.42
C ALA A 129 -19.72 26.85 -34.82
N LEU A 130 -18.61 27.31 -34.23
CA LEU A 130 -17.97 28.58 -34.61
C LEU A 130 -17.40 28.55 -36.03
N ASN A 131 -16.80 27.42 -36.44
CA ASN A 131 -16.26 27.26 -37.79
C ASN A 131 -17.38 27.23 -38.84
N ASP A 132 -18.49 26.54 -38.56
CA ASP A 132 -19.66 26.48 -39.44
C ASP A 132 -20.29 27.87 -39.61
N ASP A 133 -20.42 28.64 -38.53
CA ASP A 133 -20.91 30.03 -38.56
C ASP A 133 -19.98 30.94 -39.37
N TYR A 134 -18.66 30.82 -39.19
CA TYR A 134 -17.67 31.56 -39.97
C TYR A 134 -17.73 31.21 -41.47
N ALA A 135 -17.86 29.93 -41.80
CA ALA A 135 -18.00 29.47 -43.18
C ALA A 135 -19.28 30.01 -43.84
N LEU A 136 -20.40 30.00 -43.12
CA LEU A 136 -21.68 30.57 -43.59
C LEU A 136 -21.55 32.07 -43.85
N HIS A 137 -20.92 32.82 -42.94
CA HIS A 137 -20.66 34.24 -43.11
C HIS A 137 -19.79 34.55 -44.33
N LEU A 138 -18.75 33.76 -44.59
CA LEU A 138 -17.92 33.90 -45.78
C LEU A 138 -18.70 33.59 -47.07
N TYR A 139 -19.51 32.52 -47.07
CA TYR A 139 -20.35 32.14 -48.20
C TYR A 139 -21.32 33.26 -48.58
N LEU A 140 -22.09 33.78 -47.61
CA LEU A 140 -23.04 34.88 -47.82
C LEU A 140 -22.35 36.15 -48.37
N ARG A 141 -21.10 36.42 -47.96
CA ARG A 141 -20.33 37.57 -48.45
C ARG A 141 -19.82 37.37 -49.89
N SER A 142 -19.65 36.12 -50.32
CA SER A 142 -19.20 35.79 -51.67
C SER A 142 -20.33 35.81 -52.71
N GLU A 143 -21.57 35.49 -52.34
CA GLU A 143 -22.74 35.60 -53.23
C GLU A 143 -23.29 37.03 -53.36
N GLY A 144 -22.97 37.92 -52.41
CA GLY A 144 -23.35 39.33 -52.46
C GLY A 144 -22.47 40.21 -53.35
N ARG A 145 -21.64 39.62 -54.23
CA ARG A 145 -20.75 40.32 -55.18
C ARG A 145 -21.09 39.98 -56.62
#